data_AF-A0A2E7S0Q0-F1
#
_entry.id   AF-A0A2E7S0Q0-F1
#
_cell.length_a   1.000
_cell.length_b   1.000
_cell.length_c   1.000
_cell.angle_alpha   90.00
_cell.angle_beta   90.00
_cell.angle_gamma   90.00
#
_symmetry.space_group_name_H-M   'P 1'
#
loop_
_entity.id
_entity.type
_entity.pdbx_description
1 polymer ?
#
loop_
_entity_poly.entity_id
_entity_poly.type
_entity_poly.pdbx_seq_one_letter_code
_entity_poly.pdbx_strand_id
1 'polypeptide(L)'
;MGLIVVFASVVSGNAAEPIDIGSRRELFVDDHLIERISGTGALRLHHPIPREVSIVHDAPWEGTASGSHTVFQDGDRYRMYYRGWNFWFAKGMLHFSKPVTCYAESKDGIHWKKPDLGLVEFEGSKKNNIIRNGIGGLNFAPFIDHNPACPPEARYKAVGGVLAEGGMHVFKSGDGIRWSPIQQNAVLTKGPFDSVNLAFWDSMAGKYRAYRRWITGGRRAIRTISSHDLIHWKQAADLTFADSPKEELYENHVFPYPRAPHILLGLPTRYIERGWSPSMKALPDPEDRAERAALSERFGTALTETLLMASRDGVHFKRWNEAFLRPGAQRPGTWQYGNQHVAWQIVETRSALPGAAPELSIYGPERYWKGKGGVLRRYTLRMDGFVSASAGWKGGQLLTKPLVFDGTALEINFSTSAAGSLRIEIQDKQGTPIDGFRLSDCPVMFGDTIDRRVTWTGGAALSAIAGKPVRVCFELKDADLYSFRFTR
;
A
#
# COMPACT_ATOMS: atom_id res chain seq x y z
N MET A 1 16.66 -69.13 -3.22
CA MET A 1 15.40 -68.40 -2.97
C MET A 1 15.71 -67.22 -2.05
N GLY A 2 15.98 -66.05 -2.63
CA GLY A 2 16.28 -64.83 -1.86
C GLY A 2 15.02 -64.01 -1.68
N LEU A 3 14.63 -63.77 -0.43
CA LEU A 3 13.47 -62.96 -0.06
C LEU A 3 13.84 -61.47 -0.19
N ILE A 4 13.19 -60.75 -1.11
CA ILE A 4 13.30 -59.29 -1.21
C ILE A 4 12.28 -58.69 -0.22
N VAL A 5 12.78 -58.00 0.81
CA VAL A 5 11.97 -57.17 1.71
C VAL A 5 11.94 -55.76 1.14
N VAL A 6 10.77 -55.33 0.66
CA VAL A 6 10.52 -53.95 0.23
C VAL A 6 10.08 -53.15 1.45
N PHE A 7 10.92 -52.21 1.90
CA PHE A 7 10.50 -51.19 2.86
C PHE A 7 9.69 -50.12 2.14
N ALA A 8 8.37 -50.10 2.37
CA ALA A 8 7.52 -48.98 2.00
C ALA A 8 7.79 -47.81 2.96
N SER A 9 8.42 -46.75 2.47
CA SER A 9 8.53 -45.49 3.17
C SER A 9 7.17 -44.80 3.19
N VAL A 10 6.48 -44.88 4.33
CA VAL A 10 5.30 -44.06 4.59
C VAL A 10 5.79 -42.62 4.79
N VAL A 11 5.66 -41.80 3.74
CA VAL A 11 5.79 -40.35 3.85
C VAL A 11 4.62 -39.87 4.71
N SER A 12 4.88 -39.72 6.00
CA SER A 12 3.96 -39.03 6.91
C SER A 12 3.98 -37.56 6.51
N GLY A 13 3.01 -37.15 5.68
CA GLY A 13 2.78 -35.75 5.37
C GLY A 13 2.47 -35.03 6.67
N ASN A 14 3.40 -34.20 7.13
CA ASN A 14 3.20 -33.40 8.34
C ASN A 14 2.03 -32.46 8.05
N ALA A 15 0.86 -32.71 8.67
CA ALA A 15 -0.31 -31.88 8.49
C ALA A 15 0.04 -30.48 8.98
N ALA A 16 -0.09 -29.47 8.10
CA ALA A 16 0.22 -28.09 8.45
C ALA A 16 -0.58 -27.67 9.69
N GLU A 17 0.10 -27.02 10.65
CA GLU A 17 -0.58 -26.49 11.84
C GLU A 17 -1.69 -25.51 11.44
N PRO A 18 -2.87 -25.58 12.09
CA PRO A 18 -3.96 -24.67 11.80
C PRO A 18 -3.58 -23.21 12.04
N ILE A 19 -3.93 -22.34 11.10
CA ILE A 19 -3.70 -20.91 11.19
C ILE A 19 -4.86 -20.26 11.96
N ASP A 20 -4.59 -19.74 13.15
CA ASP A 20 -5.59 -18.97 13.89
C ASP A 20 -5.83 -17.62 13.23
N ILE A 21 -7.00 -17.44 12.62
CA ILE A 21 -7.46 -16.17 12.02
C ILE A 21 -8.40 -15.39 12.95
N GLY A 22 -8.87 -16.00 14.05
CA GLY A 22 -9.90 -15.43 14.91
C GLY A 22 -11.09 -14.88 14.10
N SER A 23 -11.43 -13.62 14.34
CA SER A 23 -12.46 -12.89 13.57
C SER A 23 -11.86 -11.88 12.58
N ARG A 24 -10.57 -12.03 12.23
CA ARG A 24 -9.86 -11.04 11.40
C ARG A 24 -10.29 -11.16 9.94
N ARG A 25 -10.23 -10.03 9.23
CA ARG A 25 -10.43 -10.00 7.78
C ARG A 25 -9.18 -10.47 7.08
N GLU A 26 -9.32 -11.47 6.23
CA GLU A 26 -8.21 -12.05 5.48
C GLU A 26 -8.35 -11.72 4.00
N LEU A 27 -7.26 -11.25 3.41
CA LEU A 27 -7.15 -10.83 2.02
C LEU A 27 -6.32 -11.86 1.23
N PHE A 28 -6.50 -11.90 -0.09
CA PHE A 28 -5.73 -12.77 -0.99
C PHE A 28 -4.46 -12.11 -1.55
N VAL A 29 -3.88 -11.15 -0.83
CA VAL A 29 -2.66 -10.43 -1.26
C VAL A 29 -1.38 -11.28 -1.17
N ASP A 30 -1.44 -12.41 -0.47
CA ASP A 30 -0.40 -13.42 -0.29
C ASP A 30 -0.95 -14.85 -0.35
N ASP A 31 -0.07 -15.86 -0.26
CA ASP A 31 -0.45 -17.28 -0.26
C ASP A 31 -0.58 -17.84 1.15
N HIS A 32 -0.65 -16.99 2.18
CA HIS A 32 -0.55 -17.41 3.58
C HIS A 32 -1.60 -18.45 3.94
N LEU A 33 -2.85 -18.21 3.50
CA LEU A 33 -3.99 -19.07 3.80
C LEU A 33 -4.31 -20.08 2.69
N ILE A 34 -3.62 -20.06 1.57
CA ILE A 34 -4.01 -20.85 0.38
C ILE A 34 -3.30 -22.20 0.43
N GLU A 35 -4.06 -23.29 0.43
CA GLU A 35 -3.52 -24.64 0.27
C GLU A 35 -3.48 -25.04 -1.19
N ARG A 36 -4.58 -24.80 -1.92
CA ARG A 36 -4.70 -25.21 -3.31
C ARG A 36 -5.64 -24.30 -4.07
N ILE A 37 -5.30 -24.04 -5.32
CA ILE A 37 -6.19 -23.47 -6.34
C ILE A 37 -6.30 -24.48 -7.48
N SER A 38 -7.51 -24.72 -8.00
CA SER A 38 -7.77 -25.69 -9.06
C SER A 38 -8.71 -25.15 -10.15
N GLY A 39 -8.80 -25.88 -11.27
CA GLY A 39 -9.59 -25.48 -12.43
C GLY A 39 -8.97 -24.28 -13.14
N THR A 40 -9.78 -23.25 -13.41
CA THR A 40 -9.29 -21.96 -13.94
C THR A 40 -8.95 -20.94 -12.85
N GLY A 41 -8.90 -21.38 -11.59
CA GLY A 41 -8.63 -20.51 -10.46
C GLY A 41 -7.22 -19.89 -10.53
N ALA A 42 -7.10 -18.62 -10.16
CA ALA A 42 -5.82 -17.93 -9.97
C ALA A 42 -5.97 -16.72 -9.05
N LEU A 43 -4.87 -16.32 -8.41
CA LEU A 43 -4.80 -14.99 -7.80
C LEU A 43 -4.60 -13.93 -8.88
N ARG A 44 -5.36 -12.84 -8.80
CA ARG A 44 -5.34 -11.76 -9.80
C ARG A 44 -5.13 -10.40 -9.13
N LEU A 45 -4.04 -9.72 -9.51
CA LEU A 45 -3.81 -8.32 -9.16
C LEU A 45 -4.81 -7.41 -9.89
N HIS A 46 -5.43 -6.50 -9.15
CA HIS A 46 -6.31 -5.47 -9.70
C HIS A 46 -5.61 -4.12 -9.72
N HIS A 47 -6.04 -3.24 -10.63
CA HIS A 47 -5.37 -1.97 -10.90
C HIS A 47 -6.27 -0.78 -10.52
N PRO A 48 -5.75 0.24 -9.82
CA PRO A 48 -6.50 1.45 -9.54
C PRO A 48 -6.91 2.19 -10.81
N ILE A 49 -8.11 2.76 -10.82
CA ILE A 49 -8.68 3.47 -11.96
C ILE A 49 -8.52 4.98 -11.75
N PRO A 50 -8.00 5.74 -12.74
CA PRO A 50 -7.86 7.18 -12.61
C PRO A 50 -9.21 7.87 -12.39
N ARG A 51 -9.19 8.93 -11.57
CA ARG A 51 -10.29 9.85 -11.32
C ARG A 51 -9.80 11.30 -11.55
N GLU A 52 -10.37 12.26 -10.84
CA GLU A 52 -10.03 13.66 -10.96
C GLU A 52 -8.62 14.01 -10.44
N VAL A 53 -8.15 15.20 -10.81
CA VAL A 53 -6.96 15.80 -10.19
C VAL A 53 -7.39 16.40 -8.85
N SER A 54 -6.76 15.96 -7.77
CA SER A 54 -7.07 16.42 -6.41
C SER A 54 -6.35 17.71 -6.06
N ILE A 55 -5.08 17.84 -6.47
CA ILE A 55 -4.26 19.04 -6.20
C ILE A 55 -3.43 19.37 -7.45
N VAL A 56 -3.32 20.67 -7.73
CA VAL A 56 -2.31 21.24 -8.63
C VAL A 56 -1.28 21.96 -7.76
N HIS A 57 0.01 21.79 -8.02
CA HIS A 57 1.11 22.39 -7.23
C HIS A 57 1.65 23.66 -7.88
N ASP A 58 0.84 24.71 -7.89
CA ASP A 58 1.05 25.96 -8.64
C ASP A 58 1.23 27.22 -7.77
N ALA A 59 1.28 27.08 -6.44
CA ALA A 59 1.62 28.21 -5.57
C ALA A 59 3.13 28.55 -5.65
N PRO A 60 3.55 29.79 -5.30
CA PRO A 60 4.95 30.23 -5.41
C PRO A 60 5.97 29.38 -4.63
N TRP A 61 5.56 28.75 -3.52
CA TRP A 61 6.37 27.85 -2.71
C TRP A 61 6.27 26.37 -3.11
N GLU A 62 5.47 26.07 -4.13
CA GLU A 62 5.31 24.74 -4.72
C GLU A 62 6.03 24.68 -6.08
N GLY A 63 5.76 23.65 -6.88
CA GLY A 63 6.27 23.55 -8.24
C GLY A 63 6.39 22.12 -8.74
N THR A 64 7.21 21.95 -9.77
CA THR A 64 7.33 20.73 -10.57
C THR A 64 7.92 19.53 -9.81
N ALA A 65 8.63 19.75 -8.69
CA ALA A 65 9.23 18.71 -7.86
C ALA A 65 8.48 18.50 -6.52
N SER A 66 7.25 19.02 -6.43
CA SER A 66 6.36 18.78 -5.30
C SER A 66 5.96 17.31 -5.25
N GLY A 67 5.99 16.72 -4.06
CA GLY A 67 5.99 15.26 -3.91
C GLY A 67 5.96 14.84 -2.45
N SER A 68 6.33 13.59 -2.19
CA SER A 68 6.43 13.04 -0.83
C SER A 68 5.13 13.19 -0.04
N HIS A 69 4.00 12.99 -0.72
CA HIS A 69 2.68 13.16 -0.15
C HIS A 69 2.42 12.11 0.93
N THR A 70 1.76 12.52 2.01
CA THR A 70 1.20 11.61 3.02
C THR A 70 -0.25 11.98 3.20
N VAL A 71 -1.15 10.99 3.16
CA VAL A 71 -2.61 11.21 3.23
C VAL A 71 -3.24 10.26 4.24
N PHE A 72 -3.96 10.80 5.22
CA PHE A 72 -4.74 9.98 6.14
C PHE A 72 -6.04 10.67 6.55
N GLN A 73 -7.00 9.87 7.00
CA GLN A 73 -8.24 10.36 7.60
C GLN A 73 -8.07 10.51 9.12
N ASP A 74 -8.58 11.60 9.66
CA ASP A 74 -8.57 11.99 11.06
C ASP A 74 -9.96 12.50 11.42
N GLY A 75 -10.82 11.60 11.91
CA GLY A 75 -12.22 11.90 12.16
C GLY A 75 -12.96 12.30 10.88
N ASP A 76 -13.54 13.50 10.89
CA ASP A 76 -14.31 14.07 9.77
C ASP A 76 -13.45 14.74 8.69
N ARG A 77 -12.12 14.74 8.86
CA ARG A 77 -11.16 15.39 7.97
C ARG A 77 -10.17 14.43 7.38
N TYR A 78 -9.84 14.68 6.14
CA TYR A 78 -8.70 14.10 5.46
C TYR A 78 -7.58 15.11 5.49
N ARG A 79 -6.38 14.66 5.84
CA ARG A 79 -5.18 15.48 5.96
C ARG A 79 -4.17 15.04 4.93
N MET A 80 -3.54 16.00 4.28
CA MET A 80 -2.45 15.77 3.35
C MET A 80 -1.27 16.65 3.71
N TYR A 81 -0.10 16.04 3.76
CA TYR A 81 1.18 16.70 3.91
C TYR A 81 2.01 16.42 2.67
N TYR A 82 2.73 17.41 2.17
CA TYR A 82 3.54 17.22 0.97
C TYR A 82 4.70 18.21 0.94
N ARG A 83 5.74 17.87 0.19
CA ARG A 83 6.84 18.78 -0.11
C ARG A 83 6.39 19.78 -1.19
N GLY A 84 6.57 21.06 -0.93
CA GLY A 84 6.60 22.11 -1.96
C GLY A 84 8.04 22.27 -2.47
N TRP A 85 8.27 22.05 -3.76
CA TRP A 85 9.59 22.22 -4.38
C TRP A 85 9.46 22.45 -5.89
N ASN A 86 10.20 23.41 -6.44
CA ASN A 86 10.19 23.69 -7.86
C ASN A 86 11.54 23.43 -8.50
N PHE A 87 11.55 22.68 -9.60
CA PHE A 87 12.70 22.50 -10.47
C PHE A 87 12.45 23.13 -11.84
N TRP A 88 13.48 23.71 -12.42
CA TRP A 88 13.43 24.21 -13.78
C TRP A 88 14.80 24.11 -14.46
N PHE A 89 14.77 23.93 -15.78
CA PHE A 89 15.95 24.00 -16.61
C PHE A 89 16.09 25.41 -17.17
N ALA A 90 17.29 25.97 -17.05
CA ALA A 90 17.62 27.25 -17.67
C ALA A 90 19.11 27.27 -18.02
N LYS A 91 19.41 27.65 -19.27
CA LYS A 91 20.78 27.75 -19.81
C LYS A 91 21.59 26.46 -19.63
N GLY A 92 20.96 25.30 -19.86
CA GLY A 92 21.61 23.99 -19.75
C GLY A 92 21.90 23.51 -18.32
N MET A 93 21.40 24.23 -17.30
CA MET A 93 21.55 23.86 -15.90
C MET A 93 20.19 23.57 -15.24
N LEU A 94 20.19 22.61 -14.32
CA LEU A 94 19.06 22.35 -13.43
C LEU A 94 19.12 23.29 -12.23
N HIS A 95 18.06 24.06 -12.04
CA HIS A 95 17.86 24.95 -10.90
C HIS A 95 16.73 24.44 -10.02
N PHE A 96 16.75 24.81 -8.75
CA PHE A 96 15.73 24.43 -7.79
C PHE A 96 15.47 25.51 -6.75
N SER A 97 14.23 25.60 -6.29
CA SER A 97 13.84 26.47 -5.18
C SER A 97 14.27 25.88 -3.83
N LYS A 98 14.09 26.64 -2.75
CA LYS A 98 14.21 26.07 -1.39
C LYS A 98 12.98 25.21 -1.10
N PRO A 99 13.15 23.94 -0.67
CA PRO A 99 12.02 23.08 -0.37
C PRO A 99 11.32 23.48 0.94
N VAL A 100 10.02 23.28 1.00
CA VAL A 100 9.19 23.49 2.21
C VAL A 100 8.22 22.31 2.41
N THR A 101 7.69 22.16 3.63
CA THR A 101 6.59 21.23 3.89
C THR A 101 5.26 21.98 3.96
N CYS A 102 4.29 21.53 3.16
CA CYS A 102 2.96 22.11 3.02
C CYS A 102 1.87 21.18 3.57
N TYR A 103 0.70 21.76 3.82
CA TYR A 103 -0.49 21.07 4.31
C TYR A 103 -1.72 21.35 3.44
N ALA A 104 -2.54 20.34 3.20
CA ALA A 104 -3.87 20.47 2.62
C ALA A 104 -4.88 19.64 3.41
N GLU A 105 -6.15 20.02 3.36
CA GLU A 105 -7.23 19.33 4.05
C GLU A 105 -8.45 19.13 3.15
N SER A 106 -9.23 18.11 3.45
CA SER A 106 -10.48 17.79 2.76
C SER A 106 -11.52 17.24 3.73
N LYS A 107 -12.80 17.35 3.38
CA LYS A 107 -13.91 16.72 4.11
C LYS A 107 -14.37 15.40 3.49
N ASP A 108 -13.93 15.09 2.27
CA ASP A 108 -14.38 13.93 1.51
C ASP A 108 -13.25 13.11 0.87
N GLY A 109 -12.00 13.55 1.02
CA GLY A 109 -10.82 12.97 0.38
C GLY A 109 -10.74 13.22 -1.13
N ILE A 110 -11.71 13.91 -1.71
CA ILE A 110 -11.84 14.12 -3.16
C ILE A 110 -11.45 15.57 -3.47
N HIS A 111 -12.06 16.52 -2.78
CA HIS A 111 -11.86 17.96 -2.96
C HIS A 111 -10.97 18.51 -1.85
N TRP A 112 -9.83 19.08 -2.23
CA TRP A 112 -8.79 19.51 -1.28
C TRP A 112 -8.69 21.03 -1.23
N LYS A 113 -8.49 21.56 -0.03
CA LYS A 113 -8.22 22.97 0.26
C LYS A 113 -6.81 23.11 0.81
N LYS A 114 -6.08 24.12 0.33
CA LYS A 114 -4.82 24.61 0.92
C LYS A 114 -5.16 25.78 1.84
N PRO A 115 -5.21 25.60 3.17
CA PRO A 115 -5.60 26.68 4.08
C PRO A 115 -4.49 27.74 4.20
N ASP A 116 -4.86 28.99 4.42
CA ASP A 116 -3.94 30.01 4.91
C ASP A 116 -3.69 29.76 6.40
N LEU A 117 -2.47 29.35 6.74
CA LEU A 117 -2.09 28.95 8.09
C LEU A 117 -1.45 30.09 8.89
N GLY A 118 -0.89 31.10 8.24
CA GLY A 118 -0.22 32.22 8.92
C GLY A 118 1.04 31.84 9.72
N LEU A 119 1.67 30.68 9.43
CA LEU A 119 2.74 30.10 10.27
C LEU A 119 4.15 30.47 9.81
N VAL A 120 4.46 30.20 8.55
CA VAL A 120 5.81 30.30 7.99
C VAL A 120 5.87 31.48 7.03
N GLU A 121 6.90 32.31 7.16
CA GLU A 121 7.14 33.40 6.21
C GLU A 121 7.75 32.87 4.91
N PHE A 122 7.21 33.30 3.78
CA PHE A 122 7.70 33.06 2.44
C PHE A 122 7.55 34.35 1.63
N GLU A 123 8.66 34.86 1.09
CA GLU A 123 8.69 36.09 0.28
C GLU A 123 7.96 37.28 0.94
N GLY A 124 8.18 37.49 2.24
CA GLY A 124 7.60 38.61 3.00
C GLY A 124 6.13 38.43 3.42
N SER A 125 5.53 37.26 3.20
CA SER A 125 4.15 36.97 3.60
C SER A 125 4.03 35.65 4.34
N LYS A 126 3.08 35.56 5.28
CA LYS A 126 2.68 34.30 5.94
C LYS A 126 1.40 33.70 5.36
N LYS A 127 0.82 34.33 4.32
CA LYS A 127 -0.42 33.88 3.67
C LYS A 127 -0.17 32.67 2.78
N ASN A 128 -0.01 31.51 3.40
CA ASN A 128 0.35 30.26 2.75
C ASN A 128 -0.05 29.05 3.60
N ASN A 129 0.09 27.86 3.01
CA ASN A 129 -0.20 26.58 3.66
C ASN A 129 1.08 25.84 4.12
N ILE A 130 2.17 26.57 4.35
CA ILE A 130 3.46 26.00 4.75
C ILE A 130 3.43 25.74 6.27
N ILE A 131 3.77 24.52 6.67
CA ILE A 131 3.88 24.12 8.08
C ILE A 131 5.31 24.07 8.57
N ARG A 132 6.30 23.88 7.68
CA ARG A 132 7.72 23.84 8.04
C ARG A 132 8.64 24.35 6.93
N ASN A 133 9.67 25.07 7.34
CA ASN A 133 10.82 25.49 6.54
C ASN A 133 12.08 25.35 7.41
N GLY A 134 12.86 24.28 7.21
CA GLY A 134 14.03 23.95 8.04
C GLY A 134 14.27 22.45 8.18
N ILE A 135 15.19 22.06 9.08
CA ILE A 135 15.65 20.67 9.31
C ILE A 135 14.50 19.68 9.24
N GLY A 136 14.57 18.63 8.43
CA GLY A 136 13.51 17.65 8.32
C GLY A 136 12.33 18.06 7.44
N GLY A 137 12.42 19.16 6.69
CA GLY A 137 11.33 19.65 5.83
C GLY A 137 11.20 18.99 4.46
N LEU A 138 12.28 18.38 3.95
CA LEU A 138 12.32 17.87 2.57
C LEU A 138 11.51 16.58 2.36
N ASN A 139 11.53 15.66 3.32
CA ASN A 139 10.89 14.34 3.23
C ASN A 139 10.09 14.07 4.52
N PHE A 140 9.22 15.02 4.89
CA PHE A 140 8.45 14.98 6.12
C PHE A 140 7.25 14.04 5.96
N ALA A 141 7.19 12.97 6.76
CA ALA A 141 6.15 11.94 6.70
C ALA A 141 5.36 11.87 8.02
N PRO A 142 4.27 12.65 8.16
CA PRO A 142 3.40 12.63 9.35
C PRO A 142 2.53 11.38 9.46
N PHE A 143 2.24 10.94 10.67
CA PHE A 143 1.30 9.87 10.96
C PHE A 143 0.59 10.11 12.29
N ILE A 144 -0.59 9.49 12.44
CA ILE A 144 -1.26 9.37 13.73
C ILE A 144 -0.56 8.26 14.51
N ASP A 145 -0.10 8.56 15.72
CA ASP A 145 0.56 7.57 16.56
C ASP A 145 -0.49 6.74 17.31
N HIS A 146 -0.67 5.51 16.85
CA HIS A 146 -1.61 4.54 17.43
C HIS A 146 -1.05 3.79 18.65
N ASN A 147 0.12 4.16 19.15
CA ASN A 147 0.61 3.63 20.42
C ASN A 147 -0.40 3.98 21.54
N PRO A 148 -0.95 2.98 22.28
CA PRO A 148 -1.88 3.25 23.37
C PRO A 148 -1.33 4.16 24.47
N ALA A 149 0.00 4.27 24.60
CA ALA A 149 0.69 5.15 25.52
C ALA A 149 1.00 6.55 24.93
N CYS A 150 0.58 6.84 23.70
CA CYS A 150 0.83 8.13 23.06
C CYS A 150 0.04 9.25 23.76
N PRO A 151 0.71 10.30 24.27
CA PRO A 151 0.02 11.38 24.96
C PRO A 151 -0.63 12.35 23.94
N PRO A 152 -1.76 13.00 24.28
CA PRO A 152 -2.52 13.82 23.34
C PRO A 152 -1.74 14.95 22.65
N GLU A 153 -0.81 15.59 23.36
CA GLU A 153 0.06 16.65 22.82
C GLU A 153 1.09 16.15 21.81
N ALA A 154 1.23 14.83 21.68
CA ALA A 154 2.08 14.17 20.71
C ALA A 154 1.31 13.18 19.82
N ARG A 155 -0.01 13.33 19.74
CA ARG A 155 -0.94 12.49 18.95
C ARG A 155 -0.45 12.25 17.53
N TYR A 156 0.15 13.26 16.91
CA TYR A 156 0.80 13.14 15.61
C TYR A 156 2.30 13.12 15.78
N LYS A 157 2.93 12.26 14.99
CA LYS A 157 4.38 12.13 14.88
C LYS A 157 4.77 12.29 13.43
N ALA A 158 6.01 12.66 13.18
CA ALA A 158 6.55 12.70 11.84
C ALA A 158 8.03 12.35 11.86
N VAL A 159 8.48 11.70 10.80
CA VAL A 159 9.91 11.58 10.52
C VAL A 159 10.27 12.44 9.33
N GLY A 160 11.48 12.96 9.33
CA GLY A 160 12.01 13.75 8.22
C GLY A 160 13.47 14.07 8.45
N GLY A 161 14.19 14.36 7.38
CA GLY A 161 15.59 14.75 7.47
C GLY A 161 16.42 14.13 6.37
N VAL A 162 17.54 14.78 6.07
CA VAL A 162 18.54 14.28 5.14
C VAL A 162 19.89 14.12 5.83
N LEU A 163 20.82 13.39 5.19
CA LEU A 163 22.15 13.20 5.76
C LEU A 163 22.88 14.53 6.03
N ALA A 164 22.70 15.54 5.17
CA ALA A 164 23.26 16.88 5.35
C ALA A 164 22.72 17.62 6.59
N GLU A 165 21.59 17.17 7.15
CA GLU A 165 20.98 17.69 8.39
C GLU A 165 21.31 16.79 9.60
N GLY A 166 22.28 15.88 9.47
CA GLY A 166 22.68 14.91 10.51
C GLY A 166 21.91 13.58 10.48
N GLY A 167 20.92 13.43 9.58
CA GLY A 167 20.15 12.20 9.41
C GLY A 167 18.64 12.40 9.57
N MET A 168 17.94 11.33 9.98
CA MET A 168 16.49 11.34 10.18
C MET A 168 16.13 11.81 11.59
N HIS A 169 15.31 12.85 11.66
CA HIS A 169 14.77 13.46 12.87
C HIS A 169 13.33 13.02 13.11
N VAL A 170 12.88 13.19 14.36
CA VAL A 170 11.51 12.89 14.79
C VAL A 170 10.87 14.15 15.34
N PHE A 171 9.61 14.37 14.95
CA PHE A 171 8.80 15.50 15.38
C PHE A 171 7.50 15.02 16.01
N LYS A 172 6.94 15.85 16.90
CA LYS A 172 5.63 15.65 17.51
C LYS A 172 4.73 16.87 17.30
N SER A 173 3.44 16.63 17.29
CA SER A 173 2.39 17.65 17.26
C SER A 173 1.13 17.14 17.95
N GLY A 174 0.41 18.03 18.62
CA GLY A 174 -0.93 17.75 19.16
C GLY A 174 -2.06 18.08 18.19
N ASP A 175 -1.84 19.00 17.25
CA ASP A 175 -2.86 19.49 16.29
C ASP A 175 -2.60 19.04 14.83
N GLY A 176 -1.44 18.44 14.56
CA GLY A 176 -0.98 18.03 13.24
C GLY A 176 -0.44 19.17 12.38
N ILE A 177 -0.42 20.40 12.89
CA ILE A 177 -0.08 21.61 12.14
C ILE A 177 1.18 22.28 12.71
N ARG A 178 1.28 22.37 14.03
CA ARG A 178 2.43 22.94 14.74
C ARG A 178 3.32 21.82 15.23
N TRP A 179 4.51 21.74 14.67
CA TRP A 179 5.45 20.65 14.89
C TRP A 179 6.66 21.09 15.69
N SER A 180 7.08 20.27 16.64
CA SER A 180 8.32 20.45 17.40
C SER A 180 9.17 19.18 17.34
N PRO A 181 10.50 19.29 17.32
CA PRO A 181 11.35 18.11 17.40
C PRO A 181 11.17 17.40 18.76
N ILE A 182 11.21 16.07 18.79
CA ILE A 182 11.21 15.33 20.07
C ILE A 182 12.58 15.50 20.77
N GLN A 183 13.65 15.61 19.99
CA GLN A 183 15.00 15.90 20.45
C GLN A 183 15.78 16.65 19.36
N GLN A 184 16.88 17.31 19.72
CA GLN A 184 17.67 18.11 18.77
C GLN A 184 18.42 17.28 17.73
N ASN A 185 18.92 16.11 18.12
CA ASN A 185 19.75 15.26 17.26
C ASN A 185 18.91 14.25 16.49
N ALA A 186 19.36 13.89 15.29
CA ALA A 186 18.76 12.82 14.50
C ALA A 186 18.73 11.48 15.27
N VAL A 187 17.65 10.72 15.12
CA VAL A 187 17.48 9.39 15.73
C VAL A 187 18.11 8.28 14.90
N LEU A 188 18.34 8.53 13.61
CA LEU A 188 19.09 7.66 12.71
C LEU A 188 20.07 8.48 11.88
N THR A 189 21.36 8.14 11.93
CA THR A 189 22.44 8.93 11.30
C THR A 189 23.09 8.23 10.10
N LYS A 190 22.70 6.99 9.81
CA LYS A 190 23.27 6.18 8.71
C LYS A 190 22.21 5.89 7.67
N GLY A 191 22.51 6.19 6.41
CA GLY A 191 21.66 5.94 5.26
C GLY A 191 21.55 7.18 4.36
N PRO A 192 20.99 7.03 3.16
CA PRO A 192 20.91 8.13 2.22
C PRO A 192 19.86 9.19 2.61
N PHE A 193 18.74 8.78 3.23
CA PHE A 193 17.63 9.63 3.71
C PHE A 193 17.00 10.63 2.70
N ASP A 194 17.45 10.61 1.45
CA ASP A 194 17.05 11.50 0.35
C ASP A 194 15.69 11.16 -0.28
N SER A 195 15.03 10.09 0.17
CA SER A 195 13.67 9.69 -0.20
C SER A 195 12.70 9.84 0.98
N VAL A 196 11.41 9.58 0.74
CA VAL A 196 10.42 9.40 1.82
C VAL A 196 10.87 8.26 2.74
N ASN A 197 11.12 8.58 4.01
CA ASN A 197 11.36 7.63 5.09
C ASN A 197 10.10 7.61 5.96
N LEU A 198 9.75 6.45 6.49
CA LEU A 198 8.49 6.25 7.19
C LEU A 198 8.77 5.71 8.59
N ALA A 199 7.90 6.06 9.53
CA ALA A 199 7.79 5.37 10.81
C ALA A 199 6.33 5.29 11.23
N PHE A 200 5.93 4.24 11.92
CA PHE A 200 4.59 4.09 12.48
C PHE A 200 4.58 3.07 13.63
N TRP A 201 3.56 3.15 14.48
CA TRP A 201 3.29 2.12 15.49
C TRP A 201 2.64 0.89 14.85
N ASP A 202 3.33 -0.24 14.90
CA ASP A 202 2.75 -1.54 14.53
C ASP A 202 2.04 -2.12 15.75
N SER A 203 0.72 -1.98 15.77
CA SER A 203 -0.13 -2.44 16.89
C SER A 203 -0.10 -3.95 17.07
N MET A 204 0.19 -4.72 16.02
CA MET A 204 0.25 -6.18 16.09
C MET A 204 1.58 -6.65 16.64
N ALA A 205 2.67 -5.94 16.35
CA ALA A 205 3.99 -6.23 16.88
C ALA A 205 4.30 -5.52 18.22
N GLY A 206 3.46 -4.58 18.67
CA GLY A 206 3.67 -3.81 19.91
C GLY A 206 4.94 -2.97 19.88
N LYS A 207 5.32 -2.45 18.72
CA LYS A 207 6.54 -1.66 18.53
C LYS A 207 6.42 -0.68 17.37
N TYR A 208 7.25 0.34 17.36
CA TYR A 208 7.44 1.17 16.19
C TYR A 208 8.29 0.47 15.14
N ARG A 209 7.93 0.66 13.87
CA ARG A 209 8.74 0.28 12.71
C ARG A 209 9.07 1.52 11.91
N ALA A 210 10.25 1.52 11.30
CA ALA A 210 10.62 2.46 10.26
C ALA A 210 11.03 1.72 8.99
N TYR A 211 10.67 2.27 7.84
CA TYR A 211 11.06 1.79 6.52
C TYR A 211 11.72 2.92 5.76
N ARG A 212 12.90 2.63 5.19
CA ARG A 212 13.74 3.61 4.52
C ARG A 212 14.46 3.00 3.34
N ARG A 213 14.84 3.87 2.40
CA ARG A 213 15.71 3.49 1.29
C ARG A 213 17.07 3.06 1.82
N TRP A 214 17.60 2.01 1.20
CA TRP A 214 18.92 1.46 1.46
C TRP A 214 19.61 1.10 0.13
N ILE A 215 20.85 0.62 0.22
CA ILE A 215 21.57 0.04 -0.91
C ILE A 215 21.99 -1.38 -0.54
N THR A 216 21.56 -2.35 -1.34
CA THR A 216 21.92 -3.77 -1.16
C THR A 216 22.42 -4.29 -2.50
N GLY A 217 23.65 -4.81 -2.54
CA GLY A 217 24.27 -5.30 -3.78
C GLY A 217 24.37 -4.24 -4.88
N GLY A 218 24.60 -2.97 -4.52
CA GLY A 218 24.73 -1.85 -5.46
C GLY A 218 23.41 -1.29 -6.01
N ARG A 219 22.26 -1.80 -5.57
CA ARG A 219 20.91 -1.37 -6.04
C ARG A 219 20.12 -0.70 -4.93
N ARG A 220 19.18 0.17 -5.30
CA ARG A 220 18.18 0.72 -4.37
C ARG A 220 17.33 -0.41 -3.80
N ALA A 221 17.33 -0.52 -2.49
CA ALA A 221 16.58 -1.51 -1.72
C ALA A 221 15.83 -0.82 -0.57
N ILE A 222 15.07 -1.59 0.18
CA ILE A 222 14.31 -1.11 1.34
C ILE A 222 14.84 -1.84 2.58
N ARG A 223 15.05 -1.09 3.67
CA ARG A 223 15.46 -1.62 4.97
C ARG A 223 14.43 -1.21 6.02
N THR A 224 14.10 -2.16 6.89
CA THR A 224 13.32 -1.91 8.10
C THR A 224 14.20 -1.85 9.33
N ILE A 225 13.73 -1.15 10.37
CA ILE A 225 14.33 -1.10 11.70
C ILE A 225 13.22 -0.84 12.72
N SER A 226 13.37 -1.29 13.96
CA SER A 226 12.31 -1.17 14.97
C SER A 226 12.76 -0.43 16.23
N SER A 227 11.79 0.08 16.99
CA SER A 227 11.99 0.84 18.22
C SER A 227 10.79 0.66 19.16
N HIS A 228 11.01 0.77 20.47
CA HIS A 228 9.91 0.82 21.45
C HIS A 228 9.48 2.25 21.79
N ASP A 229 10.28 3.26 21.47
CA ASP A 229 10.09 4.65 21.91
C ASP A 229 10.23 5.71 20.80
N LEU A 230 10.42 5.26 19.55
CA LEU A 230 10.66 6.08 18.35
C LEU A 230 12.02 6.82 18.34
N ILE A 231 12.84 6.68 19.38
CA ILE A 231 14.11 7.36 19.56
C ILE A 231 15.28 6.40 19.39
N HIS A 232 15.21 5.23 20.04
CA HIS A 232 16.24 4.22 20.03
C HIS A 232 15.87 3.11 19.05
N TRP A 233 16.60 3.03 17.95
CA TRP A 233 16.32 2.10 16.85
C TRP A 233 17.30 0.94 16.82
N LYS A 234 16.78 -0.28 16.79
CA LYS A 234 17.55 -1.54 16.79
C LYS A 234 16.91 -2.56 15.84
N GLN A 235 17.60 -3.70 15.63
CA GLN A 235 17.10 -4.82 14.82
C GLN A 235 16.81 -4.42 13.36
N ALA A 236 17.81 -3.86 12.68
CA ALA A 236 17.68 -3.57 11.25
C ALA A 236 17.71 -4.86 10.41
N ALA A 237 16.86 -4.91 9.39
CA ALA A 237 16.83 -5.99 8.41
C ALA A 237 16.54 -5.43 7.01
N ASP A 238 17.24 -5.92 5.99
CA ASP A 238 16.87 -5.67 4.60
C ASP A 238 15.58 -6.42 4.30
N LEU A 239 14.69 -5.81 3.51
CA LEU A 239 13.51 -6.51 3.05
C LEU A 239 13.91 -7.63 2.10
N THR A 240 13.24 -8.77 2.26
CA THR A 240 13.36 -9.90 1.35
C THR A 240 12.04 -10.13 0.64
N PHE A 241 12.10 -10.77 -0.54
CA PHE A 241 10.93 -11.03 -1.36
C PHE A 241 10.83 -12.52 -1.66
N ALA A 242 9.60 -13.04 -1.71
CA ALA A 242 9.32 -14.47 -1.92
C ALA A 242 9.93 -15.01 -3.23
N ASP A 243 9.62 -14.36 -4.35
CA ASP A 243 9.94 -14.84 -5.70
C ASP A 243 10.26 -13.69 -6.68
N SER A 244 10.50 -12.49 -6.14
CA SER A 244 10.62 -11.28 -6.97
C SER A 244 12.04 -11.07 -7.52
N PRO A 245 12.18 -10.55 -8.76
CA PRO A 245 13.47 -10.22 -9.34
C PRO A 245 14.16 -9.07 -8.59
N LYS A 246 15.48 -8.97 -8.79
CA LYS A 246 16.27 -7.82 -8.31
C LYS A 246 15.91 -6.59 -9.14
N GLU A 247 15.37 -5.57 -8.49
CA GLU A 247 14.92 -4.32 -9.11
C GLU A 247 15.36 -3.12 -8.27
N GLU A 248 15.34 -1.91 -8.86
CA GLU A 248 15.61 -0.66 -8.15
C GLU A 248 14.32 -0.17 -7.46
N LEU A 249 14.21 -0.40 -6.14
CA LEU A 249 13.06 0.05 -5.35
C LEU A 249 13.39 1.35 -4.62
N TYR A 250 12.69 2.44 -4.95
CA TYR A 250 13.04 3.77 -4.46
C TYR A 250 12.24 4.18 -3.21
N GLU A 251 10.97 4.53 -3.37
CA GLU A 251 10.04 4.75 -2.26
C GLU A 251 9.37 3.41 -1.88
N ASN A 252 8.83 3.30 -0.66
CA ASN A 252 8.34 2.02 -0.13
C ASN A 252 6.85 2.03 0.26
N HIS A 253 6.38 3.14 0.84
CA HIS A 253 5.00 3.34 1.28
C HIS A 253 4.42 2.16 2.06
N VAL A 254 5.16 1.64 3.03
CA VAL A 254 4.69 0.55 3.89
C VAL A 254 3.75 1.09 4.98
N PHE A 255 2.60 0.43 5.18
CA PHE A 255 1.64 0.76 6.23
C PHE A 255 0.82 -0.48 6.65
N PRO A 256 0.30 -0.54 7.89
CA PRO A 256 -0.70 -1.53 8.28
C PRO A 256 -2.00 -1.27 7.54
N TYR A 257 -2.57 -2.28 6.88
CA TYR A 257 -3.85 -2.11 6.20
C TYR A 257 -4.98 -1.88 7.23
N PRO A 258 -5.69 -0.73 7.23
CA PRO A 258 -6.59 -0.38 8.34
C PRO A 258 -7.70 -1.41 8.63
N ARG A 259 -8.16 -2.14 7.61
CA ARG A 259 -9.21 -3.17 7.74
C ARG A 259 -8.69 -4.57 8.07
N ALA A 260 -7.38 -4.79 8.01
CA ALA A 260 -6.69 -6.02 8.39
C ALA A 260 -5.26 -5.70 8.88
N PRO A 261 -5.09 -5.11 10.07
CA PRO A 261 -3.83 -4.51 10.51
C PRO A 261 -2.69 -5.53 10.75
N HIS A 262 -3.00 -6.83 10.75
CA HIS A 262 -2.00 -7.92 10.73
C HIS A 262 -1.36 -8.14 9.36
N ILE A 263 -1.79 -7.40 8.34
CA ILE A 263 -1.19 -7.37 7.01
C ILE A 263 -0.61 -5.97 6.79
N LEU A 264 0.71 -5.90 6.63
CA LEU A 264 1.42 -4.73 6.17
C LEU A 264 1.38 -4.71 4.65
N LEU A 265 0.83 -3.65 4.05
CA LEU A 265 0.92 -3.39 2.62
C LEU A 265 2.07 -2.43 2.35
N GLY A 266 2.65 -2.53 1.16
CA GLY A 266 3.63 -1.59 0.64
C GLY A 266 3.32 -1.25 -0.81
N LEU A 267 3.57 0.00 -1.18
CA LEU A 267 3.41 0.51 -2.54
C LEU A 267 4.74 1.06 -3.07
N PRO A 268 5.77 0.20 -3.24
CA PRO A 268 7.09 0.69 -3.59
C PRO A 268 7.13 1.18 -5.03
N THR A 269 7.95 2.20 -5.28
CA THR A 269 8.20 2.67 -6.63
C THR A 269 9.29 1.82 -7.28
N ARG A 270 8.96 1.18 -8.40
CA ARG A 270 9.95 0.57 -9.30
C ARG A 270 10.53 1.65 -10.21
N TYR A 271 11.84 1.82 -10.13
CA TYR A 271 12.62 2.74 -10.96
C TYR A 271 13.30 1.98 -12.10
N ILE A 272 13.16 2.47 -13.34
CA ILE A 272 13.70 1.81 -14.53
C ILE A 272 14.43 2.83 -15.40
N GLU A 273 15.73 2.62 -15.61
CA GLU A 273 16.50 3.35 -16.62
C GLU A 273 16.46 2.56 -17.93
N ARG A 274 15.68 3.05 -18.90
CA ARG A 274 15.52 2.38 -20.20
C ARG A 274 16.48 2.87 -21.28
N GLY A 275 17.13 4.01 -21.04
CA GLY A 275 17.95 4.69 -22.04
C GLY A 275 17.17 5.11 -23.28
N TRP A 276 17.88 5.61 -24.28
CA TRP A 276 17.29 5.97 -25.57
C TRP A 276 16.96 4.75 -26.43
N SER A 277 15.75 4.74 -26.99
CA SER A 277 15.26 3.73 -27.94
C SER A 277 14.18 4.34 -28.83
N PRO A 278 13.79 3.70 -29.96
CA PRO A 278 12.64 4.15 -30.74
C PRO A 278 11.37 4.29 -29.88
N SER A 279 11.13 3.36 -28.95
CA SER A 279 10.00 3.46 -28.01
C SER A 279 10.11 4.63 -27.05
N MET A 280 11.30 4.92 -26.50
CA MET A 280 11.52 6.08 -25.63
C MET A 280 11.30 7.40 -26.40
N LYS A 281 11.76 7.49 -27.64
CA LYS A 281 11.58 8.67 -28.51
C LYS A 281 10.12 8.87 -28.94
N ALA A 282 9.32 7.81 -28.96
CA ALA A 282 7.89 7.87 -29.25
C ALA A 282 7.04 8.30 -28.05
N LEU A 283 7.61 8.36 -26.83
CA LEU A 283 6.88 8.84 -25.66
C LEU A 283 6.60 10.35 -25.76
N PRO A 284 5.55 10.85 -25.06
CA PRO A 284 5.26 12.27 -25.01
C PRO A 284 6.45 13.10 -24.52
N ASP A 285 6.49 14.36 -24.98
CA ASP A 285 7.43 15.39 -24.56
C ASP A 285 8.90 15.14 -24.98
N PRO A 286 9.17 14.86 -26.27
CA PRO A 286 10.52 14.48 -26.72
C PRO A 286 11.56 15.58 -26.51
N GLU A 287 11.19 16.86 -26.69
CA GLU A 287 12.08 18.00 -26.51
C GLU A 287 12.50 18.19 -25.04
N ASP A 288 11.52 18.16 -24.12
CA ASP A 288 11.76 18.22 -22.67
C ASP A 288 12.66 17.07 -22.21
N ARG A 289 12.41 15.84 -22.70
CA ARG A 289 13.28 14.70 -22.38
C ARG A 289 14.69 14.91 -22.88
N ALA A 290 14.86 15.42 -24.10
CA ALA A 290 16.18 15.69 -24.67
C ALA A 290 16.93 16.76 -23.88
N GLU A 291 16.25 17.85 -23.49
CA GLU A 291 16.83 18.90 -22.65
C GLU A 291 17.29 18.35 -21.30
N ARG A 292 16.44 17.56 -20.63
CA ARG A 292 16.80 16.94 -19.34
C ARG A 292 17.93 15.92 -19.49
N ALA A 293 17.91 15.12 -20.57
CA ALA A 293 18.94 14.13 -20.85
C ALA A 293 20.31 14.73 -21.14
N ALA A 294 20.37 16.00 -21.59
CA ALA A 294 21.63 16.69 -21.84
C ALA A 294 22.48 16.85 -20.56
N LEU A 295 21.85 16.93 -19.38
CA LEU A 295 22.54 16.96 -18.09
C LEU A 295 22.90 15.54 -17.60
N SER A 296 21.98 14.60 -17.77
CA SER A 296 22.20 13.18 -17.47
C SER A 296 21.15 12.36 -18.22
N GLU A 297 21.57 11.34 -18.97
CA GLU A 297 20.66 10.54 -19.81
C GLU A 297 19.44 10.02 -19.02
N ARG A 298 19.65 9.62 -17.76
CA ARG A 298 18.57 9.12 -16.89
C ARG A 298 17.47 10.14 -16.67
N PHE A 299 17.76 11.44 -16.68
CA PHE A 299 16.73 12.45 -16.46
C PHE A 299 15.71 12.45 -17.60
N GLY A 300 16.11 12.22 -18.86
CA GLY A 300 15.16 12.10 -19.97
C GLY A 300 14.54 10.70 -20.14
N THR A 301 15.21 9.66 -19.64
CA THR A 301 14.93 8.26 -20.02
C THR A 301 14.54 7.32 -18.86
N ALA A 302 14.62 7.79 -17.61
CA ALA A 302 14.13 7.02 -16.47
C ALA A 302 12.60 7.09 -16.37
N LEU A 303 11.99 5.97 -16.02
CA LEU A 303 10.56 5.78 -15.85
C LEU A 303 10.28 5.16 -14.49
N THR A 304 9.12 5.49 -13.92
CA THR A 304 8.67 4.97 -12.63
C THR A 304 7.24 4.47 -12.69
N GLU A 305 6.96 3.48 -11.85
CA GLU A 305 5.62 2.92 -11.63
C GLU A 305 5.51 2.39 -10.20
N THR A 306 4.29 2.12 -9.75
CA THR A 306 4.04 1.61 -8.40
C THR A 306 3.76 0.11 -8.43
N LEU A 307 4.36 -0.63 -7.52
CA LEU A 307 4.08 -2.05 -7.29
C LEU A 307 3.18 -2.23 -6.06
N LEU A 308 2.72 -3.46 -5.84
CA LEU A 308 2.06 -3.88 -4.60
C LEU A 308 2.91 -4.95 -3.91
N MET A 309 3.07 -4.83 -2.60
CA MET A 309 3.64 -5.90 -1.77
C MET A 309 2.89 -6.05 -0.45
N ALA A 310 2.92 -7.25 0.12
CA ALA A 310 2.27 -7.57 1.38
C ALA A 310 3.21 -8.40 2.28
N SER A 311 3.14 -8.17 3.58
CA SER A 311 3.90 -8.91 4.59
C SER A 311 3.11 -9.06 5.88
N ARG A 312 3.38 -10.14 6.62
CA ARG A 312 2.82 -10.40 7.95
C ARG A 312 3.85 -10.27 9.07
N ASP A 313 5.15 -10.21 8.75
CA ASP A 313 6.25 -10.06 9.72
C ASP A 313 6.99 -8.71 9.62
N GLY A 314 6.77 -7.99 8.51
CA GLY A 314 7.37 -6.71 8.17
C GLY A 314 8.81 -6.78 7.66
N VAL A 315 9.34 -7.96 7.35
CA VAL A 315 10.68 -8.19 6.78
C VAL A 315 10.60 -8.98 5.47
N HIS A 316 9.82 -10.05 5.44
CA HIS A 316 9.60 -10.87 4.25
C HIS A 316 8.28 -10.47 3.57
N PHE A 317 8.36 -10.07 2.30
CA PHE A 317 7.21 -9.60 1.53
C PHE A 317 6.93 -10.51 0.33
N LYS A 318 5.64 -10.81 0.08
CA LYS A 318 5.22 -11.16 -1.28
C LYS A 318 5.07 -9.86 -2.05
N ARG A 319 5.76 -9.72 -3.19
CA ARG A 319 5.64 -8.56 -4.06
C ARG A 319 5.13 -9.00 -5.43
N TRP A 320 4.09 -8.34 -5.88
CA TRP A 320 3.55 -8.52 -7.23
C TRP A 320 4.51 -7.88 -8.23
N ASN A 321 4.96 -8.68 -9.20
CA ASN A 321 5.99 -8.27 -10.15
C ASN A 321 5.39 -7.45 -11.30
N GLU A 322 4.10 -7.59 -11.57
CA GLU A 322 3.31 -6.67 -12.38
C GLU A 322 3.11 -5.33 -11.67
N ALA A 323 3.11 -4.26 -12.44
CA ALA A 323 2.86 -2.93 -11.92
C ALA A 323 1.41 -2.78 -11.43
N PHE A 324 1.26 -2.44 -10.15
CA PHE A 324 -0.04 -2.13 -9.55
C PHE A 324 -0.62 -0.84 -10.13
N LEU A 325 0.20 0.23 -10.20
CA LEU A 325 -0.14 1.48 -10.88
C LEU A 325 0.85 1.77 -12.00
N ARG A 326 0.42 1.50 -13.23
CA ARG A 326 1.19 1.72 -14.46
C ARG A 326 1.27 3.22 -14.79
N PRO A 327 2.24 3.65 -15.63
CA PRO A 327 2.32 5.04 -16.10
C PRO A 327 1.06 5.55 -16.84
N GLY A 328 0.24 4.63 -17.37
CA GLY A 328 -1.06 4.93 -17.97
C GLY A 328 -0.99 5.33 -19.45
N ALA A 329 -2.10 5.87 -19.97
CA ALA A 329 -2.17 6.32 -21.37
C ALA A 329 -1.18 7.46 -21.64
N GLN A 330 -0.49 7.37 -22.80
CA GLN A 330 0.46 8.39 -23.25
C GLN A 330 -0.25 9.71 -23.52
N ARG A 331 0.16 10.75 -22.78
CA ARG A 331 -0.29 12.14 -22.94
C ARG A 331 0.77 13.09 -22.38
N PRO A 332 0.73 14.39 -22.72
CA PRO A 332 1.70 15.36 -22.19
C PRO A 332 1.84 15.28 -20.66
N GLY A 333 3.07 15.10 -20.18
CA GLY A 333 3.43 15.05 -18.76
C GLY A 333 3.30 13.67 -18.10
N THR A 334 3.14 12.61 -18.88
CA THR A 334 3.15 11.22 -18.41
C THR A 334 4.40 10.48 -18.84
N TRP A 335 4.59 9.27 -18.30
CA TRP A 335 5.77 8.43 -18.60
C TRP A 335 7.10 9.12 -18.24
N GLN A 336 7.22 9.63 -17.02
CA GLN A 336 8.43 10.31 -16.56
C GLN A 336 8.84 9.78 -15.19
N TYR A 337 10.12 9.90 -14.87
CA TYR A 337 10.63 9.73 -13.51
C TYR A 337 9.84 10.59 -12.52
N GLY A 338 9.51 10.04 -11.36
CA GLY A 338 8.78 10.70 -10.29
C GLY A 338 7.26 10.66 -10.43
N ASN A 339 6.74 10.27 -11.59
CA ASN A 339 5.33 9.92 -11.70
C ASN A 339 5.05 8.62 -10.93
N GLN A 340 3.87 8.50 -10.34
CA GLN A 340 3.45 7.31 -9.58
C GLN A 340 4.33 7.02 -8.33
N HIS A 341 5.02 8.04 -7.80
CA HIS A 341 5.43 8.09 -6.39
C HIS A 341 4.18 8.36 -5.53
N VAL A 342 3.35 7.33 -5.36
CA VAL A 342 2.04 7.48 -4.71
C VAL A 342 2.18 8.04 -3.30
N ALA A 343 1.16 8.77 -2.84
CA ALA A 343 1.12 9.23 -1.46
C ALA A 343 1.22 8.06 -0.48
N TRP A 344 1.91 8.29 0.64
CA TRP A 344 1.90 7.34 1.74
C TRP A 344 0.51 7.28 2.39
N GLN A 345 0.05 6.04 2.57
CA GLN A 345 -1.28 5.61 3.00
C GLN A 345 -2.38 5.82 1.96
N ILE A 346 -3.44 5.05 2.16
CA ILE A 346 -4.66 5.02 1.36
C ILE A 346 -5.81 5.40 2.28
N VAL A 347 -6.84 6.02 1.72
CA VAL A 347 -8.01 6.45 2.50
C VAL A 347 -9.29 5.95 1.87
N GLU A 348 -10.32 5.76 2.69
CA GLU A 348 -11.65 5.44 2.21
C GLU A 348 -12.35 6.71 1.75
N THR A 349 -12.96 6.69 0.57
CA THR A 349 -13.79 7.78 0.05
C THR A 349 -15.10 7.23 -0.47
N ARG A 350 -16.14 8.06 -0.50
CA ARG A 350 -17.40 7.69 -1.15
C ARG A 350 -17.18 7.19 -2.59
N SER A 351 -17.97 6.21 -3.01
CA SER A 351 -17.97 5.75 -4.39
C SER A 351 -18.50 6.81 -5.33
N ALA A 352 -18.01 6.78 -6.57
CA ALA A 352 -18.59 7.57 -7.66
C ALA A 352 -19.98 7.06 -8.09
N LEU A 353 -20.34 5.82 -7.75
CA LEU A 353 -21.64 5.22 -8.06
C LEU A 353 -22.62 5.46 -6.89
N PRO A 354 -23.76 6.16 -7.11
CA PRO A 354 -24.73 6.42 -6.06
C PRO A 354 -25.22 5.14 -5.38
N GLY A 355 -25.17 5.11 -4.04
CA GLY A 355 -25.60 3.97 -3.22
C GLY A 355 -24.62 2.79 -3.17
N ALA A 356 -23.52 2.82 -3.91
CA ALA A 356 -22.49 1.79 -3.83
C ALA A 356 -21.63 1.94 -2.57
N ALA A 357 -21.02 0.83 -2.15
CA ALA A 357 -20.06 0.83 -1.05
C ALA A 357 -18.88 1.80 -1.34
N PRO A 358 -18.25 2.37 -0.30
CA PRO A 358 -17.06 3.20 -0.45
C PRO A 358 -15.93 2.53 -1.26
N GLU A 359 -14.97 3.33 -1.71
CA GLU A 359 -13.77 2.89 -2.46
C GLU A 359 -12.50 3.31 -1.71
N LEU A 360 -11.40 2.58 -1.94
CA LEU A 360 -10.06 3.03 -1.57
C LEU A 360 -9.61 4.11 -2.54
N SER A 361 -9.10 5.21 -2.02
CA SER A 361 -8.46 6.29 -2.76
C SER A 361 -6.95 6.27 -2.56
N ILE A 362 -6.23 6.31 -3.68
CA ILE A 362 -4.77 6.37 -3.81
C ILE A 362 -4.43 7.64 -4.59
N TYR A 363 -3.38 8.36 -4.21
CA TYR A 363 -3.01 9.62 -4.88
C TYR A 363 -1.65 9.47 -5.55
N GLY A 364 -1.60 9.64 -6.87
CA GLY A 364 -0.38 9.48 -7.67
C GLY A 364 0.03 10.79 -8.35
N PRO A 365 1.29 11.24 -8.24
CA PRO A 365 1.76 12.43 -8.93
C PRO A 365 1.91 12.18 -10.43
N GLU A 366 1.61 13.21 -11.21
CA GLU A 366 1.86 13.33 -12.65
C GLU A 366 2.56 14.66 -12.93
N ARG A 367 3.17 14.80 -14.10
CA ARG A 367 3.89 16.02 -14.52
C ARG A 367 5.06 16.37 -13.59
N TYR A 368 5.66 15.39 -12.94
CA TYR A 368 6.87 15.61 -12.16
C TYR A 368 7.97 16.20 -13.05
N TRP A 369 8.64 17.24 -12.57
CA TRP A 369 9.63 18.07 -13.30
C TRP A 369 9.09 18.80 -14.54
N LYS A 370 7.77 18.92 -14.70
CA LYS A 370 7.18 19.50 -15.90
C LYS A 370 6.20 20.65 -15.64
N GLY A 371 6.28 21.67 -16.49
CA GLY A 371 5.29 22.75 -16.57
C GLY A 371 5.45 23.75 -15.44
N LYS A 372 4.35 24.41 -15.05
CA LYS A 372 4.34 25.37 -13.94
C LYS A 372 4.14 24.73 -12.56
N GLY A 373 3.87 23.42 -12.52
CA GLY A 373 3.55 22.69 -11.29
C GLY A 373 3.14 21.25 -11.57
N GLY A 374 3.54 20.33 -10.70
CA GLY A 374 3.07 18.94 -10.73
C GLY A 374 1.58 18.86 -10.39
N VAL A 375 0.94 17.73 -10.70
CA VAL A 375 -0.44 17.46 -10.30
C VAL A 375 -0.51 16.16 -9.51
N LEU A 376 -1.42 16.09 -8.56
CA LEU A 376 -1.72 14.88 -7.80
C LEU A 376 -3.09 14.36 -8.24
N ARG A 377 -3.13 13.20 -8.87
CA ARG A 377 -4.35 12.54 -9.32
C ARG A 377 -4.84 11.53 -8.29
N ARG A 378 -6.14 11.50 -8.04
CA ARG A 378 -6.77 10.41 -7.29
C ARG A 378 -7.05 9.23 -8.20
N TYR A 379 -6.85 8.04 -7.69
CA TYR A 379 -7.20 6.76 -8.27
C TYR A 379 -8.08 6.00 -7.28
N THR A 380 -9.06 5.24 -7.77
CA THR A 380 -9.89 4.38 -6.91
C THR A 380 -9.67 2.91 -7.14
N LEU A 381 -9.86 2.14 -6.08
CA LEU A 381 -9.92 0.69 -6.08
C LEU A 381 -11.06 0.24 -5.17
N ARG A 382 -11.66 -0.91 -5.46
CA ARG A 382 -12.60 -1.59 -4.56
C ARG A 382 -12.00 -1.74 -3.16
N MET A 383 -12.81 -1.62 -2.10
CA MET A 383 -12.41 -1.98 -0.73
C MET A 383 -11.86 -3.41 -0.67
N ASP A 384 -10.70 -3.58 -0.03
CA ASP A 384 -9.96 -4.85 0.04
C ASP A 384 -9.55 -5.43 -1.35
N GLY A 385 -9.76 -4.68 -2.42
CA GLY A 385 -9.76 -5.16 -3.80
C GLY A 385 -8.39 -5.22 -4.48
N PHE A 386 -7.30 -5.34 -3.73
CA PHE A 386 -5.94 -5.37 -4.28
C PHE A 386 -5.69 -6.61 -5.14
N VAL A 387 -6.09 -7.77 -4.60
CA VAL A 387 -5.94 -9.07 -5.24
C VAL A 387 -7.22 -9.86 -4.97
N SER A 388 -7.72 -10.56 -5.98
CA SER A 388 -8.78 -11.56 -5.81
C SER A 388 -8.24 -12.98 -5.99
N ALA A 389 -8.87 -13.94 -5.32
CA ALA A 389 -8.98 -15.28 -5.84
C ALA A 389 -10.07 -15.29 -6.92
N SER A 390 -9.69 -15.58 -8.15
CA SER A 390 -10.55 -15.44 -9.33
C SER A 390 -10.70 -16.76 -10.06
N ALA A 391 -11.84 -17.00 -10.69
CA ALA A 391 -12.02 -18.11 -11.63
C ALA A 391 -12.82 -17.66 -12.86
N GLY A 392 -12.44 -18.14 -14.03
CA GLY A 392 -13.14 -17.84 -15.29
C GLY A 392 -14.44 -18.63 -15.46
N TRP A 393 -15.00 -18.59 -16.66
CA TRP A 393 -16.29 -19.24 -16.99
C TRP A 393 -16.31 -20.76 -16.78
N LYS A 394 -15.17 -21.45 -16.94
CA LYS A 394 -15.09 -22.90 -16.67
C LYS A 394 -15.08 -23.25 -15.18
N GLY A 395 -15.00 -22.24 -14.31
CA GLY A 395 -14.97 -22.39 -12.87
C GLY A 395 -13.62 -22.83 -12.32
N GLY A 396 -13.53 -22.82 -11.00
CA GLY A 396 -12.37 -23.20 -10.22
C GLY A 396 -12.68 -23.22 -8.73
N GLN A 397 -11.75 -23.75 -7.95
CA GLN A 397 -11.88 -23.76 -6.50
C GLN A 397 -10.62 -23.21 -5.84
N LEU A 398 -10.80 -22.53 -4.71
CA LEU A 398 -9.74 -22.20 -3.77
C LEU A 398 -10.00 -22.93 -2.46
N LEU A 399 -9.04 -23.73 -2.01
CA LEU A 399 -9.06 -24.38 -0.71
C LEU A 399 -8.05 -23.71 0.21
N THR A 400 -8.50 -23.32 1.40
CA THR A 400 -7.60 -22.79 2.43
C THR A 400 -6.79 -23.90 3.09
N LYS A 401 -5.65 -23.54 3.65
CA LYS A 401 -5.00 -24.33 4.70
C LYS A 401 -5.97 -24.48 5.89
N PRO A 402 -5.75 -25.46 6.80
CA PRO A 402 -6.48 -25.53 8.04
C PRO A 402 -6.39 -24.20 8.79
N LEU A 403 -7.53 -23.69 9.24
CA LEU A 403 -7.66 -22.44 9.97
C LEU A 403 -8.56 -22.62 11.20
N VAL A 404 -8.33 -21.79 12.21
CA VAL A 404 -9.18 -21.66 13.40
C VAL A 404 -9.78 -20.27 13.39
N PHE A 405 -11.09 -20.17 13.63
CA PHE A 405 -11.81 -18.90 13.58
C PHE A 405 -12.68 -18.70 14.83
N ASP A 406 -13.00 -17.43 15.07
CA ASP A 406 -13.97 -16.96 16.06
C ASP A 406 -15.13 -16.28 15.33
N GLY A 407 -16.37 -16.66 15.65
CA GLY A 407 -17.56 -15.97 15.14
C GLY A 407 -18.75 -16.89 14.92
N THR A 408 -19.87 -16.28 14.56
CA THR A 408 -21.15 -16.93 14.28
C THR A 408 -21.65 -16.70 12.85
N ALA A 409 -20.96 -15.87 12.07
CA ALA A 409 -21.25 -15.58 10.68
C ALA A 409 -19.96 -15.58 9.84
N LEU A 410 -20.06 -15.96 8.57
CA LEU A 410 -19.02 -15.78 7.56
C LEU A 410 -19.46 -14.66 6.62
N GLU A 411 -18.61 -13.65 6.45
CA GLU A 411 -18.80 -12.56 5.49
C GLU A 411 -17.74 -12.61 4.40
N ILE A 412 -18.15 -12.34 3.16
CA ILE A 412 -17.27 -12.31 2.00
C ILE A 412 -17.38 -11.00 1.23
N ASN A 413 -16.25 -10.59 0.66
CA ASN A 413 -16.16 -9.53 -0.32
C ASN A 413 -15.93 -10.15 -1.69
N PHE A 414 -16.91 -10.07 -2.59
CA PHE A 414 -16.86 -10.74 -3.89
C PHE A 414 -17.59 -9.94 -4.98
N SER A 415 -17.29 -10.28 -6.23
CA SER A 415 -18.00 -9.83 -7.42
C SER A 415 -18.16 -10.99 -8.39
N THR A 416 -19.32 -11.14 -9.00
CA THR A 416 -19.57 -12.10 -10.10
C THR A 416 -20.16 -11.39 -11.31
N SER A 417 -20.04 -12.00 -12.49
CA SER A 417 -20.97 -11.65 -13.56
C SER A 417 -22.40 -12.10 -13.21
N ALA A 418 -23.39 -11.64 -13.98
CA ALA A 418 -24.78 -12.07 -13.80
C ALA A 418 -25.00 -13.58 -14.03
N ALA A 419 -24.14 -14.21 -14.84
CA ALA A 419 -24.17 -15.66 -15.11
C ALA A 419 -23.15 -16.43 -14.24
N GLY A 420 -22.29 -15.71 -13.53
CA GLY A 420 -21.32 -16.26 -12.60
C GLY A 420 -21.96 -16.72 -11.29
N SER A 421 -21.16 -17.43 -10.49
CA SER A 421 -21.63 -18.00 -9.24
C SER A 421 -20.49 -18.17 -8.23
N LEU A 422 -20.86 -18.14 -6.96
CA LEU A 422 -20.01 -18.47 -5.84
C LEU A 422 -20.76 -19.41 -4.87
N ARG A 423 -20.08 -20.46 -4.41
CA ARG A 423 -20.52 -21.33 -3.30
C ARG A 423 -19.37 -21.59 -2.34
N ILE A 424 -19.70 -21.94 -1.10
CA ILE A 424 -18.71 -22.14 -0.04
C ILE A 424 -19.02 -23.43 0.70
N GLU A 425 -17.98 -24.22 0.94
CA GLU A 425 -18.02 -25.39 1.78
C GLU A 425 -17.02 -25.27 2.93
N ILE A 426 -17.40 -25.77 4.10
CA ILE A 426 -16.50 -25.91 5.25
C ILE A 426 -16.21 -27.39 5.46
N GLN A 427 -14.93 -27.72 5.48
CA GLN A 427 -14.42 -29.06 5.71
C GLN A 427 -13.77 -29.14 7.08
N ASP A 428 -13.71 -30.34 7.66
CA ASP A 428 -12.86 -30.59 8.81
C ASP A 428 -11.36 -30.50 8.43
N LYS A 429 -10.47 -30.66 9.41
CA LYS A 429 -9.02 -30.63 9.15
C LYS A 429 -8.52 -31.74 8.21
N GLN A 430 -9.27 -32.83 8.06
CA GLN A 430 -9.00 -33.95 7.14
C GLN A 430 -9.43 -33.65 5.69
N GLY A 431 -10.22 -32.59 5.48
CA GLY A 431 -10.79 -32.26 4.17
C GLY A 431 -12.14 -32.95 3.90
N THR A 432 -12.80 -33.48 4.94
CA THR A 432 -14.15 -34.05 4.82
C THR A 432 -15.18 -32.93 5.01
N PRO A 433 -16.13 -32.72 4.08
CA PRO A 433 -17.18 -31.72 4.23
C PRO A 433 -18.00 -31.93 5.50
N ILE A 434 -18.23 -30.86 6.28
CA ILE A 434 -19.04 -30.89 7.49
C ILE A 434 -20.51 -30.82 7.09
N ASP A 435 -21.36 -31.68 7.65
CA ASP A 435 -22.80 -31.70 7.38
C ASP A 435 -23.45 -30.35 7.73
N GLY A 436 -24.28 -29.83 6.81
CA GLY A 436 -24.88 -28.50 6.91
C GLY A 436 -23.96 -27.37 6.43
N PHE A 437 -22.73 -27.66 6.03
CA PHE A 437 -21.79 -26.72 5.42
C PHE A 437 -21.21 -27.24 4.10
N ARG A 438 -21.90 -28.16 3.41
CA ARG A 438 -21.46 -28.72 2.12
C ARG A 438 -21.71 -27.72 0.98
N LEU A 439 -21.04 -27.91 -0.16
CA LEU A 439 -21.35 -27.14 -1.38
C LEU A 439 -22.81 -27.29 -1.84
N SER A 440 -23.43 -28.44 -1.59
CA SER A 440 -24.85 -28.69 -1.87
C SER A 440 -25.79 -27.91 -0.94
N ASP A 441 -25.31 -27.58 0.26
CA ASP A 441 -26.07 -26.87 1.29
C ASP A 441 -25.91 -25.35 1.14
N CYS A 442 -24.89 -24.88 0.42
CA CYS A 442 -24.70 -23.46 0.10
C CYS A 442 -25.52 -23.07 -1.15
N PRO A 443 -26.56 -22.21 -1.02
CA PRO A 443 -27.21 -21.64 -2.19
C PRO A 443 -26.22 -20.90 -3.08
N VAL A 444 -26.49 -20.85 -4.38
CA VAL A 444 -25.69 -20.07 -5.32
C VAL A 444 -25.75 -18.60 -4.93
N MET A 445 -24.59 -18.00 -4.71
CA MET A 445 -24.44 -16.55 -4.54
C MET A 445 -23.97 -15.92 -5.85
N PHE A 446 -24.48 -14.71 -6.12
CA PHE A 446 -24.07 -13.84 -7.21
C PHE A 446 -24.22 -12.38 -6.79
N GLY A 447 -23.58 -11.48 -7.52
CA GLY A 447 -23.64 -10.03 -7.28
C GLY A 447 -22.29 -9.45 -6.92
N ASP A 448 -22.32 -8.21 -6.41
CA ASP A 448 -21.14 -7.43 -6.10
C ASP A 448 -21.33 -6.72 -4.74
N THR A 449 -20.63 -7.20 -3.70
CA THR A 449 -20.74 -6.67 -2.32
C THR A 449 -19.45 -6.90 -1.51
N ILE A 450 -19.21 -6.08 -0.49
CA ILE A 450 -17.96 -6.11 0.30
C ILE A 450 -18.04 -6.86 1.64
N ASP A 451 -19.24 -7.33 2.00
CA ASP A 451 -19.58 -7.90 3.31
C ASP A 451 -20.82 -8.82 3.27
N ARG A 452 -21.03 -9.57 2.17
CA ARG A 452 -22.16 -10.50 2.08
C ARG A 452 -22.02 -11.61 3.11
N ARG A 453 -23.05 -11.78 3.94
CA ARG A 453 -23.16 -12.94 4.83
C ARG A 453 -23.47 -14.20 4.02
N VAL A 454 -22.71 -15.24 4.29
CA VAL A 454 -22.88 -16.58 3.72
C VAL A 454 -23.92 -17.36 4.54
N THR A 455 -24.77 -18.10 3.85
CA THR A 455 -25.83 -18.93 4.45
C THR A 455 -25.79 -20.33 3.88
N TRP A 456 -26.09 -21.31 4.70
CA TRP A 456 -26.32 -22.69 4.28
C TRP A 456 -27.74 -23.13 4.62
N THR A 457 -28.30 -24.01 3.81
CA THR A 457 -29.59 -24.64 4.07
C THR A 457 -29.48 -25.61 5.25
N GLY A 458 -30.60 -25.86 5.94
CA GLY A 458 -30.61 -26.80 7.08
C GLY A 458 -30.25 -26.20 8.44
N GLY A 459 -29.88 -24.92 8.53
CA GLY A 459 -29.79 -24.18 9.80
C GLY A 459 -28.58 -24.51 10.67
N ALA A 460 -27.54 -25.13 10.12
CA ALA A 460 -26.29 -25.37 10.83
C ALA A 460 -25.65 -24.04 11.27
N ALA A 461 -25.23 -23.97 12.53
CA ALA A 461 -24.67 -22.76 13.12
C ALA A 461 -23.14 -22.83 13.15
N LEU A 462 -22.46 -21.80 12.63
CA LEU A 462 -20.99 -21.71 12.66
C LEU A 462 -20.43 -21.75 14.08
N SER A 463 -21.20 -21.35 15.08
CA SER A 463 -20.83 -21.45 16.51
C SER A 463 -20.53 -22.89 16.96
N ALA A 464 -21.11 -23.91 16.32
CA ALA A 464 -20.87 -25.31 16.65
C ALA A 464 -19.46 -25.80 16.23
N ILE A 465 -18.82 -25.08 15.31
CA ILE A 465 -17.50 -25.41 14.76
C ILE A 465 -16.45 -24.30 14.98
N ALA A 466 -16.83 -23.16 15.55
CA ALA A 466 -15.90 -22.12 15.98
C ALA A 466 -14.85 -22.68 16.97
N GLY A 467 -13.61 -22.19 16.87
CA GLY A 467 -12.47 -22.70 17.64
C GLY A 467 -11.93 -24.07 17.21
N LYS A 468 -12.60 -24.77 16.28
CA LYS A 468 -12.09 -26.03 15.71
C LYS A 468 -11.31 -25.77 14.42
N PRO A 469 -10.23 -26.54 14.15
CA PRO A 469 -9.56 -26.49 12.87
C PRO A 469 -10.48 -26.93 11.73
N VAL A 470 -10.69 -26.04 10.76
CA VAL A 470 -11.49 -26.27 9.55
C VAL A 470 -10.74 -25.83 8.30
N ARG A 471 -11.17 -26.26 7.12
CA ARG A 471 -10.74 -25.71 5.84
C ARG A 471 -11.94 -25.09 5.15
N VAL A 472 -11.74 -24.02 4.40
CA VAL A 472 -12.80 -23.36 3.63
C VAL A 472 -12.53 -23.57 2.15
N CYS A 473 -13.48 -24.16 1.44
CA CYS A 473 -13.45 -24.33 0.01
C CYS A 473 -14.39 -23.30 -0.63
N PHE A 474 -13.84 -22.44 -1.48
CA PHE A 474 -14.59 -21.48 -2.28
C PHE A 474 -14.70 -22.01 -3.71
N GLU A 475 -15.92 -22.32 -4.16
CA GLU A 475 -16.21 -22.64 -5.55
C GLU A 475 -16.61 -21.36 -6.29
N LEU A 476 -15.88 -21.06 -7.37
CA LEU A 476 -15.98 -19.82 -8.11
C LEU A 476 -16.24 -20.12 -9.59
N LYS A 477 -17.10 -19.34 -10.24
CA LYS A 477 -17.29 -19.35 -11.69
C LYS A 477 -17.59 -17.94 -12.17
N ASP A 478 -16.75 -17.42 -13.06
CA ASP A 478 -16.82 -16.04 -13.56
C ASP A 478 -17.00 -15.04 -12.39
N ALA A 479 -16.08 -15.17 -11.43
CA ALA A 479 -16.17 -14.58 -10.11
C ALA A 479 -14.80 -14.21 -9.55
N ASP A 480 -14.78 -13.15 -8.75
CA ASP A 480 -13.65 -12.64 -7.97
C ASP A 480 -14.03 -12.62 -6.48
N LEU A 481 -13.22 -13.25 -5.63
CA LEU A 481 -13.31 -13.20 -4.17
C LEU A 481 -12.10 -12.41 -3.63
N TYR A 482 -12.34 -11.29 -2.96
CA TYR A 482 -11.31 -10.34 -2.54
C TYR A 482 -10.88 -10.51 -1.07
N SER A 483 -11.83 -10.85 -0.19
CA SER A 483 -11.56 -11.12 1.21
C SER A 483 -12.70 -11.90 1.86
N PHE A 484 -12.42 -12.50 3.01
CA PHE A 484 -13.42 -13.11 3.88
C PHE A 484 -13.10 -12.83 5.36
N ARG A 485 -14.10 -12.97 6.22
CA ARG A 485 -13.93 -12.94 7.68
C ARG A 485 -15.04 -13.67 8.40
N PHE A 486 -14.74 -14.21 9.58
CA PHE A 486 -15.77 -14.65 10.51
C PHE A 486 -16.12 -13.49 11.46
N THR A 487 -17.40 -13.22 11.65
CA THR A 487 -17.91 -12.14 12.52
C THR A 487 -18.68 -12.71 13.70
N ARG A 488 -18.60 -12.03 14.84
CA ARG A 488 -19.23 -12.46 16.10
C ARG A 488 -20.71 -12.14 16.11
#